data_AF-A0A7C6KLF1-F1
#
_entry.id   AF-A0A7C6KLF1-F1
#
_cell.length_a   1.000
_cell.length_b   1.000
_cell.length_c   1.000
_cell.angle_alpha   90.00
_cell.angle_beta   90.00
_cell.angle_gamma   90.00
#
_symmetry.space_group_name_H-M   'P 1'
#
loop_
_entity.id
_entity.type
_entity.pdbx_description
1 polymer ?
#
loop_
_entity_poly.entity_id
_entity_poly.type
_entity_poly.pdbx_seq_one_letter_code
_entity_poly.pdbx_strand_id
1 'polypeptide(L)' 'MQPGAEIIQLWTGDRLLAVYPRATRSGQRFTHPAQWAGVPSAGDNRRREPVAFQVSSVEVAQRPLAVYESLIGTVRNE' A
#
# COMPACT_ATOMS: atom_id res chain seq x y z
N MET A 1 -16.42 -6.82 -34.16
CA MET A 1 -15.50 -6.78 -33.01
C MET A 1 -14.43 -5.73 -33.31
N GLN A 2 -14.20 -4.77 -32.42
CA GLN A 2 -13.11 -3.80 -32.62
C GLN A 2 -11.77 -4.45 -32.24
N PRO A 3 -10.77 -4.50 -33.14
CA PRO A 3 -9.43 -4.96 -32.80
C PRO A 3 -8.83 -3.97 -31.79
N GLY A 4 -8.57 -4.46 -30.57
CA GLY A 4 -8.03 -3.66 -29.46
C GLY A 4 -8.85 -3.69 -28.17
N ALA A 5 -10.11 -4.15 -28.20
CA ALA A 5 -10.96 -4.24 -27.01
C ALA A 5 -10.52 -5.33 -26.00
N GLU A 6 -9.62 -6.22 -26.42
CA GLU A 6 -9.14 -7.38 -25.65
C GLU A 6 -7.82 -7.13 -24.92
N ILE A 7 -7.14 -6.00 -25.18
CA ILE A 7 -5.82 -5.70 -24.61
C ILE A 7 -5.91 -4.39 -23.85
N ILE A 8 -5.41 -4.40 -22.63
CA ILE A 8 -5.24 -3.22 -21.80
C ILE A 8 -3.76 -2.89 -21.74
N GLN A 9 -3.46 -1.61 -21.91
CA GLN A 9 -2.11 -1.08 -21.82
C GLN A 9 -2.01 -0.11 -20.64
N LEU A 10 -0.98 -0.27 -19.83
CA LEU A 10 -0.67 0.62 -18.71
C LEU A 10 0.47 1.54 -19.12
N TRP A 11 0.27 2.85 -19.00
CA TRP A 11 1.22 3.88 -19.40
C TRP A 11 1.57 4.79 -18.21
N THR A 12 2.71 5.46 -18.27
CA THR A 12 3.10 6.59 -17.41
C THR A 12 3.78 7.64 -18.27
N GLY A 13 3.11 8.77 -18.48
CA GLY A 13 3.48 9.71 -19.53
C GLY A 13 3.56 8.98 -20.89
N ASP A 14 4.70 9.13 -21.57
CA ASP A 14 4.97 8.50 -22.88
C ASP A 14 5.58 7.10 -22.77
N ARG A 15 5.68 6.55 -21.56
CA ARG A 15 6.29 5.24 -21.32
C ARG A 15 5.22 4.16 -21.12
N LEU A 16 5.26 3.14 -21.98
CA LEU A 16 4.48 1.91 -21.78
C LEU A 16 5.09 1.08 -20.64
N LEU A 17 4.28 0.84 -19.60
CA LEU A 17 4.68 0.07 -18.42
C LEU A 17 4.32 -1.41 -18.54
N ALA A 18 3.14 -1.73 -19.08
CA ALA A 18 2.67 -3.11 -19.17
C ALA A 18 1.57 -3.28 -20.23
N VAL A 19 1.45 -4.49 -20.77
CA VAL A 19 0.36 -4.91 -21.68
C VAL A 19 -0.24 -6.21 -21.15
N TYR A 20 -1.55 -6.26 -20.95
CA TYR A 20 -2.26 -7.43 -20.46
C TYR A 20 -3.59 -7.64 -21.18
N PRO A 21 -4.07 -8.89 -21.29
CA PRO A 21 -5.40 -9.13 -21.80
C PRO A 21 -6.45 -8.54 -20.84
N ARG A 22 -7.61 -8.17 -21.39
CA ARG A 22 -8.74 -7.69 -20.61
C ARG A 22 -9.26 -8.81 -19.72
N ALA A 23 -9.50 -8.49 -18.45
CA ALA A 23 -10.14 -9.42 -17.51
C ALA A 23 -11.55 -9.79 -18.03
N THR A 24 -11.82 -11.09 -18.10
CA THR A 24 -13.12 -11.63 -18.57
C THR A 24 -14.00 -12.09 -17.41
N ARG A 25 -13.44 -12.16 -16.19
CA ARG A 25 -14.15 -12.60 -14.97
C ARG A 25 -13.84 -11.67 -13.80
N SER A 26 -14.80 -11.49 -12.90
CA SER A 26 -14.59 -10.73 -11.66
C SER A 26 -13.48 -11.36 -10.83
N GLY A 27 -12.57 -10.53 -10.30
CA GLY A 27 -11.42 -10.98 -9.51
C GLY A 27 -10.24 -11.53 -10.31
N GLN A 28 -10.32 -11.61 -11.64
CA GLN A 28 -9.17 -12.00 -12.46
C GLN A 28 -8.07 -10.94 -12.38
N ARG A 29 -6.84 -11.37 -12.07
CA ARG A 29 -5.67 -10.51 -11.90
C ARG A 29 -4.56 -10.97 -12.83
N PHE A 30 -3.88 -10.01 -13.46
CA PHE A 30 -2.67 -10.25 -14.25
C PHE A 30 -1.51 -9.57 -13.54
N THR A 31 -0.56 -10.36 -13.06
CA THR A 31 0.64 -9.86 -12.37
C THR A 31 1.66 -9.48 -13.42
N HIS A 32 2.25 -8.29 -13.33
CA HIS A 32 3.29 -7.90 -14.27
C HIS A 32 4.56 -8.75 -14.03
N PRO A 33 5.23 -9.30 -15.05
CA PRO A 33 6.41 -10.14 -14.87
C PRO A 33 7.54 -9.46 -14.09
N ALA A 34 7.67 -8.13 -14.25
CA ALA A 34 8.65 -7.33 -13.53
C ALA A 34 8.07 -6.60 -12.30
N GLN A 35 6.86 -6.95 -11.84
CA GLN A 35 6.22 -6.30 -10.67
C GLN A 35 7.12 -6.31 -9.43
N TRP A 36 7.91 -7.37 -9.29
CA TRP A 36 8.83 -7.58 -8.17
C TRP A 36 10.30 -7.49 -8.59
N ALA A 37 10.59 -6.93 -9.76
CA ALA A 37 11.97 -6.76 -10.20
C ALA A 37 12.74 -5.88 -9.20
N GLY A 38 13.86 -6.39 -8.69
CA GLY A 38 14.67 -5.71 -7.67
C GLY A 38 14.14 -5.82 -6.23
N VAL A 39 12.99 -6.47 -6.02
CA VAL A 39 12.52 -6.81 -4.67
C VAL A 39 13.11 -8.17 -4.30
N PRO A 40 13.91 -8.28 -3.22
CA PRO A 40 14.38 -9.58 -2.75
C PRO A 40 13.18 -10.48 -2.49
N SER A 41 13.08 -11.61 -3.22
CA SER A 41 12.14 -12.64 -2.84
C SER A 41 12.58 -13.14 -1.46
N ALA A 42 11.77 -12.92 -0.44
CA ALA A 42 12.01 -13.52 0.86
C ALA A 42 12.04 -15.04 0.65
N GLY A 43 13.24 -15.62 0.54
CA GLY A 43 13.45 -17.04 0.30
C GLY A 43 13.01 -17.90 1.49
N ASP A 44 12.63 -17.27 2.59
CA ASP A 44 12.09 -17.93 3.75
C ASP A 44 10.58 -17.66 3.83
N ASN A 45 9.81 -18.66 3.41
CA ASN A 45 8.38 -18.75 3.70
C ASN A 45 8.14 -19.16 5.17
N ARG A 46 9.11 -18.92 6.08
CA ARG A 46 8.82 -18.91 7.51
C ARG A 46 7.81 -17.81 7.75
N ARG A 47 6.58 -18.24 8.04
CA ARG A 47 5.63 -17.45 8.80
C ARG A 47 6.37 -16.96 10.03
N ARG A 48 6.72 -15.67 10.05
CA ARG A 48 7.10 -15.01 11.30
C ARG A 48 5.95 -15.27 12.25
N GLU A 49 6.23 -15.96 13.36
CA GLU A 49 5.23 -16.10 14.39
C GLU A 49 4.75 -14.69 14.75
N PRO A 50 3.43 -14.45 14.76
CA PRO A 50 2.91 -13.15 15.14
C PRO A 50 3.27 -12.93 16.61
N VAL A 51 4.30 -12.12 16.87
CA VAL A 51 4.72 -11.71 18.21
C VAL A 51 3.83 -10.57 18.72
N ALA A 52 2.53 -10.66 18.47
CA ALA A 52 1.57 -9.71 19.01
C ALA A 52 1.10 -10.23 20.37
N PHE A 53 1.47 -9.54 21.45
CA PHE A 53 0.89 -9.75 22.77
C PHE A 53 -0.16 -8.68 23.02
N GLN A 54 -1.30 -9.08 23.60
CA GLN A 54 -2.34 -8.16 24.01
C GLN A 54 -1.87 -7.41 25.27
N VAL A 55 -1.75 -6.09 25.18
CA VAL A 55 -1.52 -5.25 26.35
C VAL A 55 -2.86 -5.08 27.07
N SER A 56 -2.95 -5.54 28.32
CA SER A 56 -4.21 -5.64 29.08
C SER A 56 -4.82 -4.29 29.46
N SER A 57 -4.06 -3.19 29.40
CA SER A 57 -4.62 -1.84 29.46
C SER A 57 -3.68 -0.85 28.77
N VAL A 58 -4.25 0.02 27.94
CA VAL A 58 -3.61 1.29 27.58
C VAL A 58 -4.29 2.33 28.44
N GLU A 59 -3.57 2.89 29.41
CA GLU A 59 -4.06 4.07 30.13
C GLU A 59 -3.98 5.27 29.19
N VAL A 60 -5.11 5.58 28.53
CA VAL A 60 -5.22 6.78 27.71
C VAL A 60 -5.49 7.96 28.62
N ALA A 61 -4.49 8.81 28.81
CA ALA A 61 -4.70 10.09 29.50
C ALA A 61 -5.66 10.96 28.67
N GLN A 62 -6.86 11.22 29.19
CA GLN A 62 -7.76 12.21 28.62
C GLN A 62 -7.25 13.61 28.99
N ARG A 63 -6.91 14.42 27.99
CA ARG A 63 -6.48 15.81 28.17
C ARG A 63 -7.43 16.74 27.41
N PRO A 64 -7.78 17.92 27.98
CA PRO A 64 -8.52 18.93 27.26
C PRO A 64 -7.80 19.35 25.97
N LEU A 65 -8.56 19.69 24.92
CA LEU A 65 -8.02 20.08 23.62
C LEU A 65 -7.00 21.24 23.72
N ALA A 66 -7.25 22.18 24.63
CA ALA A 66 -6.37 23.32 24.92
C ALA A 66 -4.91 22.94 25.25
N VAL A 67 -4.67 21.73 25.78
CA VAL A 67 -3.32 21.22 26.08
C VAL A 67 -2.53 20.91 24.81
N TYR A 68 -3.20 20.48 23.74
CA TYR A 68 -2.55 20.23 22.45
C TYR A 68 -2.34 21.52 21.66
N GLU A 69 -3.28 22.45 21.78
CA GLU A 69 -3.19 23.77 21.15
C GLU A 69 -2.00 24.58 21.68
N SER A 70 -1.75 24.54 23.00
CA SER A 70 -0.58 25.20 23.59
C SER A 70 0.74 24.60 23.09
N LEU A 71 0.81 23.27 22.96
CA LEU A 71 2.01 22.55 22.50
C LEU A 71 2.33 22.85 21.04
N ILE A 72 1.32 22.96 20.17
CA ILE A 72 1.48 23.34 18.76
C ILE A 72 1.81 24.85 18.62
N GLY A 73 1.25 25.68 19.50
CA GLY A 73 1.54 27.12 19.54
C GLY A 73 2.99 27.45 19.92
N THR A 74 3.64 26.61 20.74
CA THR A 74 5.05 26.78 21.10
C THR A 74 6.00 26.39 19.97
N VAL A 75 5.70 25.33 19.19
CA VAL A 75 6.56 24.84 18.09
C VAL A 75 6.57 25.77 16.86
N ARG A 76 5.59 26.67 16.75
CA ARG A 76 5.48 27.62 15.61
C ARG A 76 6.15 28.97 15.84
N ASN A 77 6.70 29.22 17.01
CA ASN A 77 7.46 30.43 17.32
C ASN A 77 8.93 30.07 17.59
N GLU A 78 9.61 29.57 16.55
CA GLU A 78 11.07 29.54 16.42
C GLU A 78 11.46 29.92 14.99
#